data_AF-A0A438EX13-F1
#
_entry.id   AF-A0A438EX13-F1
#
_cell.length_a   1.000
_cell.length_b   1.000
_cell.length_c   1.000
_cell.angle_alpha   90.00
_cell.angle_beta   90.00
_cell.angle_gamma   90.00
#
_symmetry.space_group_name_H-M   'P 1'
#
loop_
_entity.id
_entity.type
_entity.pdbx_description
1 polymer ?
#
loop_
_entity_poly.entity_id
_entity_poly.type
_entity_poly.pdbx_seq_one_letter_code
_entity_poly.pdbx_strand_id
1 'polypeptide(L)'
;MVQFPYKGFQFLQQVPSFFIRKLITQVFSFINISLFNSLLLRRECCTFSNGEYVKSGLADLEKWIASVTEEFAGTSWHELNYIRQAVGFLVIHQKRKKSLEEIMQDLCPALTVRQIYRISTMYWDDKYGTQSVSNEVVAQMRDMLNKDNQNLTSNSFLLDDDLSIPFSTEDIYMAIPPMDPSDVELPPFLSEHPSVQFLILHPK
;
A
#
# COMPACT_ATOMS: atom_id res chain seq x y z
N MET A 1 -29.26 23.59 0.97
CA MET A 1 -27.92 23.86 1.52
C MET A 1 -27.91 23.27 2.92
N VAL A 2 -27.40 22.05 3.08
CA VAL A 2 -27.43 21.31 4.36
C VAL A 2 -26.25 21.81 5.19
N GLN A 3 -26.54 22.59 6.24
CA GLN A 3 -25.57 22.93 7.27
C GLN A 3 -25.31 21.68 8.10
N PHE A 4 -24.11 21.11 7.96
CA PHE A 4 -23.62 20.12 8.91
C PHE A 4 -23.25 20.84 10.21
N PRO A 5 -23.72 20.38 11.38
CA PRO A 5 -23.42 21.02 12.65
C PRO A 5 -21.94 20.84 12.98
N TYR A 6 -21.25 21.95 13.22
CA TYR A 6 -19.83 22.08 13.54
C TYR A 6 -19.31 21.22 14.72
N LYS A 7 -20.17 20.45 15.41
CA LYS A 7 -19.77 19.58 16.53
C LYS A 7 -19.14 18.25 16.10
N GLY A 8 -19.34 17.81 14.85
CA GLY A 8 -18.66 16.62 14.32
C GLY A 8 -17.18 16.85 13.97
N PHE A 9 -16.78 18.11 13.76
CA PHE A 9 -15.44 18.47 13.30
C PHE A 9 -14.39 18.56 14.42
N GLN A 10 -14.82 18.62 15.69
CA GLN A 10 -13.90 18.68 16.84
C GLN A 10 -13.26 17.32 17.17
N PHE A 11 -13.91 16.20 16.81
CA PHE A 11 -13.33 14.86 16.98
C PHE A 11 -12.25 14.54 15.93
N LEU A 12 -12.32 15.15 14.74
CA LEU A 12 -11.28 15.02 13.72
C LEU A 12 -10.03 15.86 14.04
N GLN A 13 -10.11 16.75 15.03
CA GLN A 13 -9.00 17.62 15.45
C GLN A 13 -8.03 16.95 16.45
N GLN A 14 -8.24 15.69 16.82
CA GLN A 14 -7.53 15.03 17.93
C GLN A 14 -6.67 13.83 17.56
N VAL A 15 -6.60 13.41 16.29
CA VAL A 15 -5.72 12.29 15.90
C VAL A 15 -4.38 12.86 15.42
N PRO A 16 -3.27 12.62 16.14
CA PRO A 16 -1.96 13.05 15.69
C PRO A 16 -1.66 12.60 14.26
N SER A 17 -1.05 13.48 13.47
CA SER A 17 -0.70 13.22 12.06
C SER A 17 0.18 11.99 11.87
N PHE A 18 0.94 11.62 12.91
CA PHE A 18 1.65 10.35 12.99
C PHE A 18 0.75 9.13 12.75
N PHE A 19 -0.38 9.02 13.44
CA PHE A 19 -1.29 7.88 13.29
C PHE A 19 -1.97 7.85 11.92
N ILE A 20 -2.36 9.02 11.43
CA ILE A 20 -2.93 9.17 10.09
C ILE A 20 -1.91 8.69 9.05
N ARG A 21 -0.64 9.07 9.20
CA ARG A 21 0.43 8.64 8.32
C ARG A 21 0.67 7.14 8.36
N LYS A 22 0.74 6.54 9.56
CA LYS A 22 0.86 5.08 9.70
C LYS A 22 -0.32 4.39 9.03
N LEU A 23 -1.55 4.86 9.22
CA LEU A 23 -2.73 4.30 8.57
C LEU A 23 -2.64 4.37 7.04
N ILE A 24 -2.24 5.51 6.48
CA ILE A 24 -2.08 5.69 5.03
C ILE A 24 -1.01 4.72 4.48
N THR A 25 0.14 4.61 5.15
CA THR A 25 1.18 3.64 4.79
C THR A 25 0.62 2.22 4.76
N GLN A 26 -0.17 1.84 5.78
CA GLN A 26 -0.76 0.51 5.90
C GLN A 26 -1.75 0.22 4.78
N VAL A 27 -2.62 1.18 4.47
CA VAL A 27 -3.58 1.05 3.38
C VAL A 27 -2.87 0.92 2.03
N PHE A 28 -1.79 1.68 1.79
CA PHE A 28 -1.03 1.59 0.54
C PHE A 28 -0.29 0.25 0.42
N SER A 29 0.31 -0.22 1.50
CA SER A 29 0.93 -1.56 1.55
C SER A 29 -0.10 -2.67 1.31
N PHE A 30 -1.28 -2.59 1.93
CA PHE A 30 -2.38 -3.51 1.70
C PHE A 30 -2.84 -3.52 0.23
N ILE A 31 -3.03 -2.35 -0.38
CA ILE A 31 -3.38 -2.23 -1.79
C ILE A 31 -2.30 -2.87 -2.67
N ASN A 32 -1.03 -2.60 -2.38
CA ASN A 32 0.10 -3.15 -3.11
C ASN A 32 0.07 -4.68 -3.09
N ILE A 33 0.05 -5.29 -1.90
CA ILE A 33 0.07 -6.73 -1.70
C ILE A 33 -1.17 -7.38 -2.31
N SER A 34 -2.37 -6.84 -2.01
CA SER A 34 -3.64 -7.41 -2.47
C SER A 34 -3.75 -7.44 -3.99
N LEU A 35 -3.42 -6.34 -4.66
CA LEU A 35 -3.48 -6.26 -6.12
C LEU A 35 -2.38 -7.09 -6.78
N PHE A 36 -1.17 -7.06 -6.23
CA PHE A 36 -0.04 -7.80 -6.78
C PHE A 36 -0.22 -9.32 -6.62
N ASN A 37 -0.63 -9.80 -5.45
CA ASN A 37 -0.96 -11.21 -5.24
C ASN A 37 -2.12 -11.65 -6.14
N SER A 38 -3.13 -10.80 -6.34
CA SER A 38 -4.22 -11.07 -7.31
C SER A 38 -3.70 -11.25 -8.74
N LEU A 39 -2.76 -10.42 -9.19
CA LEU A 39 -2.10 -10.57 -10.49
C LEU A 39 -1.33 -11.89 -10.60
N LEU A 40 -0.64 -12.31 -9.54
CA LEU A 40 0.17 -13.53 -9.55
C LEU A 40 -0.62 -14.82 -9.47
N LEU A 41 -1.89 -14.75 -9.08
CA LEU A 41 -2.80 -15.89 -8.91
C LEU A 41 -3.79 -16.06 -10.07
N ARG A 42 -4.12 -15.00 -10.81
CA ARG A 42 -5.25 -14.98 -11.74
C ARG A 42 -4.88 -14.45 -13.11
N ARG A 43 -5.13 -15.28 -14.14
CA ARG A 43 -4.76 -14.96 -15.53
C ARG A 43 -5.53 -13.77 -16.08
N GLU A 44 -6.80 -13.65 -15.73
CA GLU A 44 -7.69 -12.56 -16.12
C GLU A 44 -7.25 -11.20 -15.60
N CYS A 45 -6.40 -11.16 -14.58
CA CYS A 45 -5.82 -9.90 -14.09
C CYS A 45 -4.61 -9.46 -14.93
N CYS A 46 -3.97 -10.37 -15.67
CA CYS A 46 -2.79 -10.10 -16.48
C CYS A 46 -3.14 -9.71 -17.92
N THR A 47 -4.12 -8.83 -18.15
CA THR A 47 -4.42 -8.33 -19.51
C THR A 47 -3.93 -6.91 -19.73
N PHE A 48 -3.80 -6.50 -21.00
CA PHE A 48 -3.45 -5.12 -21.33
C PHE A 48 -4.51 -4.14 -20.81
N SER A 49 -5.79 -4.43 -21.07
CA SER A 49 -6.90 -3.58 -20.65
C SER A 49 -7.01 -3.48 -19.13
N ASN A 50 -6.82 -4.59 -18.40
CA ASN A 50 -6.80 -4.55 -16.94
C ASN A 50 -5.57 -3.77 -16.42
N GLY A 51 -4.42 -3.90 -17.08
CA GLY A 51 -3.24 -3.10 -16.79
C GLY A 51 -3.51 -1.60 -16.93
N GLU A 52 -4.16 -1.15 -18.01
CA GLU A 52 -4.55 0.25 -18.18
C GLU A 52 -5.52 0.72 -17.08
N TYR A 53 -6.51 -0.11 -16.74
CA TYR A 53 -7.48 0.20 -15.69
C TYR A 53 -6.80 0.41 -14.34
N VAL A 54 -5.96 -0.54 -13.90
CA VAL A 54 -5.23 -0.43 -12.63
C VAL A 54 -4.25 0.74 -12.67
N LYS A 55 -3.60 1.01 -13.82
CA LYS A 55 -2.69 2.15 -13.99
C LYS A 55 -3.42 3.48 -13.79
N SER A 56 -4.65 3.61 -14.30
CA SER A 56 -5.48 4.80 -14.07
C SER A 56 -5.81 4.96 -12.58
N GLY A 57 -6.20 3.88 -11.90
CA GLY A 57 -6.47 3.91 -10.46
C GLY A 57 -5.23 4.31 -9.64
N LEU A 58 -4.05 3.78 -9.98
CA LEU A 58 -2.79 4.17 -9.35
C LEU A 58 -2.45 5.65 -9.59
N ALA A 59 -2.75 6.19 -10.78
CA ALA A 59 -2.54 7.60 -11.07
C ALA A 59 -3.48 8.52 -10.26
N ASP A 60 -4.70 8.06 -9.96
CA ASP A 60 -5.61 8.82 -9.08
C ASP A 60 -5.18 8.75 -7.62
N LEU A 61 -4.62 7.62 -7.16
CA LEU A 61 -3.95 7.53 -5.85
C LEU A 61 -2.72 8.43 -5.76
N GLU A 62 -1.93 8.55 -6.84
CA GLU A 62 -0.79 9.46 -6.92
C GLU A 62 -1.21 10.93 -6.80
N LYS A 63 -2.28 11.33 -7.50
CA LYS A 63 -2.83 12.69 -7.37
C LYS A 63 -3.39 12.94 -5.97
N TRP A 64 -4.08 11.94 -5.40
CA TRP A 64 -4.63 12.05 -4.06
C TRP A 64 -3.50 12.24 -3.04
N ILE A 65 -2.46 11.40 -3.07
CA ILE A 65 -1.35 11.52 -2.11
C ILE A 65 -0.55 12.82 -2.29
N ALA A 66 -0.44 13.33 -3.52
CA ALA A 66 0.17 14.64 -3.79
C ALA A 66 -0.69 15.82 -3.27
N SER A 67 -2.00 15.63 -3.12
CA SER A 67 -2.91 16.63 -2.55
C SER A 67 -2.94 16.63 -1.02
N VAL A 68 -2.51 15.53 -0.40
CA VAL A 68 -2.36 15.38 1.05
C VAL A 68 -1.03 16.01 1.47
N THR A 69 -0.98 16.74 2.59
CA THR A 69 0.29 17.33 3.05
C THR A 69 1.32 16.25 3.38
N GLU A 70 2.61 16.56 3.19
CA GLU A 70 3.72 15.65 3.49
C GLU A 70 3.67 15.14 4.95
N GLU A 71 3.11 15.95 5.84
CA GLU A 71 2.86 15.61 7.25
C GLU A 71 2.00 14.34 7.43
N PHE A 72 0.98 14.16 6.59
CA PHE A 72 0.08 13.00 6.66
C PHE A 72 0.47 11.89 5.70
N ALA A 73 0.99 12.20 4.52
CA ALA A 73 1.31 11.20 3.51
C ALA A 73 2.69 10.56 3.69
N GLY A 74 3.68 11.34 4.14
CA GLY A 74 5.09 10.93 4.19
C GLY A 74 5.55 10.24 2.90
N THR A 75 6.22 9.10 3.06
CA THR A 75 6.73 8.28 1.95
C THR A 75 5.76 7.20 1.48
N SER A 76 4.49 7.22 1.89
CA SER A 76 3.54 6.11 1.68
C SER A 76 3.33 5.73 0.21
N TRP A 77 3.60 6.63 -0.75
CA TRP A 77 3.57 6.31 -2.18
C TRP A 77 4.54 5.19 -2.59
N HIS A 78 5.66 5.07 -1.89
CA HIS A 78 6.68 4.05 -2.16
C HIS A 78 6.19 2.64 -1.82
N GLU A 79 5.19 2.52 -0.94
CA GLU A 79 4.58 1.25 -0.57
C GLU A 79 3.87 0.57 -1.75
N LEU A 80 3.55 1.28 -2.84
CA LEU A 80 2.90 0.73 -4.04
C LEU A 80 3.89 0.20 -5.09
N ASN A 81 5.17 0.01 -4.75
CA ASN A 81 6.23 -0.33 -5.69
C ASN A 81 5.96 -1.59 -6.54
N TYR A 82 5.55 -2.72 -5.95
CA TYR A 82 5.34 -3.98 -6.64
C TYR A 82 4.22 -3.88 -7.68
N ILE A 83 3.05 -3.37 -7.29
CA ILE A 83 1.92 -3.22 -8.20
C ILE A 83 2.21 -2.21 -9.31
N ARG A 84 2.89 -1.10 -8.99
CA ARG A 84 3.28 -0.08 -9.99
C ARG A 84 4.21 -0.66 -11.05
N GLN A 85 5.22 -1.43 -10.66
CA GLN A 85 6.14 -2.07 -11.59
C GLN A 85 5.44 -3.15 -12.42
N ALA A 86 4.64 -4.01 -11.78
CA ALA A 86 3.88 -5.07 -12.48
C ALA A 86 2.92 -4.49 -13.53
N VAL A 87 2.14 -3.47 -13.16
CA VAL A 87 1.19 -2.81 -14.07
C VAL A 87 1.92 -2.02 -15.13
N GLY A 88 3.00 -1.32 -14.77
CA GLY A 88 3.90 -0.66 -15.70
C GLY A 88 4.38 -1.62 -16.79
N PHE A 89 4.85 -2.80 -16.38
CA PHE A 89 5.23 -3.87 -17.29
C PHE A 89 4.08 -4.34 -18.18
N LEU A 90 2.88 -4.60 -17.63
CA LEU A 90 1.69 -5.06 -18.38
C LEU A 90 1.29 -4.10 -19.52
N VAL A 91 1.46 -2.80 -19.36
CA VAL A 91 1.05 -1.80 -20.36
C VAL A 91 2.14 -1.41 -21.36
N ILE A 92 3.34 -2.00 -21.30
CA ILE A 92 4.39 -1.71 -22.28
C ILE A 92 3.99 -2.23 -23.66
N HIS A 93 4.00 -1.34 -24.65
CA HIS A 93 3.94 -1.70 -26.06
C HIS A 93 5.33 -2.19 -26.50
N GLN A 94 5.44 -3.41 -27.03
CA GLN A 94 6.69 -4.08 -27.48
C GLN A 94 7.49 -4.84 -26.41
N LYS A 95 6.83 -5.50 -25.44
CA LYS A 95 7.47 -6.40 -24.45
C LYS A 95 8.42 -7.43 -25.10
N ARG A 96 8.09 -7.93 -26.29
CA ARG A 96 8.91 -8.90 -27.04
C ARG A 96 10.33 -8.43 -27.37
N LYS A 97 10.59 -7.12 -27.41
CA LYS A 97 11.91 -6.55 -27.70
C LYS A 97 12.76 -6.32 -26.45
N LYS A 98 12.19 -6.48 -25.26
CA LYS A 98 12.87 -6.24 -23.98
C LYS A 98 13.72 -7.45 -23.62
N SER A 99 14.96 -7.22 -23.21
CA SER A 99 15.84 -8.28 -22.70
C SER A 99 15.45 -8.65 -21.27
N LEU A 100 15.89 -9.82 -20.79
CA LEU A 100 15.67 -10.20 -19.39
C LEU A 100 16.29 -9.19 -18.42
N GLU A 101 17.50 -8.71 -18.73
CA GLU A 101 18.21 -7.72 -17.92
C GLU A 101 17.45 -6.39 -17.84
N GLU A 102 16.96 -5.87 -18.96
CA GLU A 102 16.16 -4.64 -18.99
C GLU A 102 14.87 -4.81 -18.18
N ILE A 103 14.21 -5.97 -18.28
CA ILE A 103 13.00 -6.25 -17.49
C ILE A 103 13.32 -6.26 -15.98
N MET A 104 14.42 -6.88 -15.57
CA MET A 104 14.78 -7.01 -14.17
C MET A 104 15.34 -5.73 -13.56
N GLN A 105 16.19 -4.99 -14.27
CA GLN A 105 16.91 -3.85 -13.71
C GLN A 105 16.17 -2.53 -13.91
N ASP A 106 15.53 -2.34 -15.07
CA ASP A 106 14.93 -1.05 -15.42
C ASP A 106 13.42 -1.02 -15.21
N LEU A 107 12.72 -2.12 -15.53
CA LEU A 107 11.26 -2.15 -15.50
C LEU A 107 10.71 -2.64 -14.16
N CYS A 108 11.29 -3.70 -13.60
CA CYS A 108 10.76 -4.40 -12.43
C CYS A 108 11.83 -4.73 -11.36
N PRO A 109 12.65 -3.76 -10.90
CA PRO A 109 13.72 -4.02 -9.93
C PRO A 109 13.26 -4.51 -8.55
N ALA A 110 11.99 -4.33 -8.18
CA ALA A 110 11.44 -4.86 -6.94
C ALA A 110 10.95 -6.31 -7.08
N LEU A 111 10.70 -6.81 -8.30
CA LEU A 111 10.11 -8.13 -8.52
C LEU A 111 11.19 -9.19 -8.69
N THR A 112 10.94 -10.36 -8.13
CA THR A 112 11.78 -11.55 -8.36
C THR A 112 11.56 -12.13 -9.76
N VAL A 113 12.55 -12.88 -10.26
CA VAL A 113 12.43 -13.61 -11.54
C VAL A 113 11.20 -14.53 -11.55
N ARG A 114 10.86 -15.14 -10.41
CA ARG A 114 9.68 -16.01 -10.28
C ARG A 114 8.36 -15.25 -10.50
N GLN A 115 8.26 -14.04 -9.95
CA GLN A 115 7.08 -13.19 -10.12
C GLN A 115 6.97 -12.67 -11.55
N ILE A 116 8.08 -12.21 -12.14
CA ILE A 116 8.11 -11.74 -13.52
C ILE A 116 7.75 -12.87 -14.50
N TYR A 117 8.27 -14.08 -14.27
CA TYR A 117 7.93 -15.27 -15.07
C TYR A 117 6.43 -15.58 -15.02
N ARG A 118 5.83 -15.56 -13.82
CA ARG A 118 4.38 -15.76 -13.65
C ARG A 118 3.55 -14.73 -14.42
N ILE A 119 3.85 -13.43 -14.23
CA ILE A 119 3.13 -12.36 -14.94
C ILE A 119 3.29 -12.52 -16.46
N SER A 120 4.52 -12.77 -16.92
CA SER A 120 4.84 -12.89 -18.35
C SER A 120 4.12 -14.06 -19.04
N THR A 121 3.97 -15.18 -18.35
CA THR A 121 3.33 -16.40 -18.89
C THR A 121 1.80 -16.37 -18.77
N MET A 122 1.26 -15.65 -17.80
CA MET A 122 -0.19 -15.42 -17.69
C MET A 122 -0.67 -14.30 -18.63
N TYR A 123 0.21 -13.38 -19.01
CA TYR A 123 -0.15 -12.21 -19.80
C TYR A 123 -0.81 -12.54 -21.14
N TRP A 124 -1.85 -11.77 -21.49
CA TRP A 124 -2.46 -11.74 -22.80
C TRP A 124 -2.94 -10.34 -23.16
N ASP A 125 -2.72 -9.90 -24.40
CA ASP A 125 -3.22 -8.62 -24.90
C ASP A 125 -4.61 -8.78 -25.51
N ASP A 126 -5.62 -8.32 -24.77
CA ASP A 126 -7.04 -8.34 -25.14
C ASP A 126 -7.49 -7.14 -25.98
N LYS A 127 -6.60 -6.17 -26.26
CA LYS A 127 -6.95 -4.91 -26.92
C LYS A 127 -6.28 -4.75 -28.28
N TYR A 128 -4.98 -5.02 -28.37
CA TYR A 128 -4.18 -4.82 -29.57
C TYR A 128 -3.61 -6.12 -30.15
N GLY A 129 -3.80 -7.25 -29.46
CA GLY A 129 -3.27 -8.55 -29.88
C GLY A 129 -1.74 -8.61 -29.92
N THR A 130 -1.04 -7.74 -29.19
CA THR A 130 0.42 -7.78 -29.09
C THR A 130 0.89 -8.97 -28.26
N GLN A 131 2.12 -9.40 -28.52
CA GLN A 131 2.70 -10.55 -27.84
C GLN A 131 3.36 -10.14 -26.51
N SER A 132 3.44 -11.10 -25.59
CA SER A 132 4.23 -11.01 -24.36
C SER A 132 5.74 -10.87 -24.66
N VAL A 133 6.57 -11.05 -23.63
CA VAL A 133 8.02 -11.19 -23.77
C VAL A 133 8.39 -12.33 -24.72
N SER A 134 9.62 -12.32 -25.24
CA SER A 134 10.07 -13.36 -26.18
C SER A 134 10.15 -14.74 -25.52
N ASN A 135 10.00 -15.80 -26.32
CA ASN A 135 10.15 -17.18 -25.84
C ASN A 135 11.55 -17.45 -25.25
N GLU A 136 12.57 -16.75 -25.76
CA GLU A 136 13.93 -16.81 -25.24
C GLU A 136 14.00 -16.28 -23.81
N VAL A 137 13.41 -15.11 -23.54
CA VAL A 137 13.34 -14.54 -22.19
C VAL A 137 12.59 -15.48 -21.23
N VAL A 138 11.47 -16.06 -21.68
CA VAL A 138 10.72 -17.06 -20.87
C VAL A 138 11.57 -18.29 -20.56
N ALA A 139 12.35 -18.78 -21.53
CA ALA A 139 13.25 -19.92 -21.33
C ALA A 139 14.38 -19.58 -20.35
N GLN A 140 15.02 -18.42 -20.48
CA GLN A 140 16.05 -17.95 -19.56
C GLN A 140 15.53 -17.86 -18.12
N MET A 141 14.35 -17.25 -17.92
CA MET A 141 13.71 -17.20 -16.61
C MET A 141 13.44 -18.61 -16.05
N ARG A 142 12.94 -19.54 -16.88
CA ARG A 142 12.70 -20.93 -16.47
C ARG A 142 13.97 -21.63 -16.02
N ASP A 143 15.07 -21.45 -16.75
CA ASP A 143 16.36 -22.06 -16.41
C ASP A 143 16.90 -21.51 -15.09
N MET A 144 16.74 -20.21 -14.82
CA MET A 144 17.08 -19.61 -13.52
C MET A 144 16.23 -20.21 -12.39
N LEU A 145 14.91 -20.34 -12.59
CA LEU A 145 14.01 -20.91 -11.58
C LEU A 145 14.31 -22.38 -11.29
N ASN A 146 14.71 -23.16 -12.28
CA ASN A 146 15.10 -24.55 -12.09
C ASN A 146 16.39 -24.68 -11.27
N LYS A 147 17.32 -23.72 -11.41
CA LYS A 147 18.54 -23.66 -10.59
C LYS A 147 18.22 -23.23 -9.15
N ASP A 148 17.38 -22.20 -9.00
CA ASP A 148 17.00 -21.67 -7.68
C ASP A 148 16.16 -22.64 -6.86
N ASN A 149 15.31 -23.48 -7.50
CA ASN A 149 14.53 -24.50 -6.80
C ASN A 149 15.40 -25.57 -6.10
N GLN A 150 16.69 -25.68 -6.44
CA GLN A 150 17.63 -26.52 -5.70
C GLN A 150 18.12 -25.87 -4.39
N ASN A 151 17.90 -24.57 -4.22
CA ASN A 151 18.20 -23.81 -3.01
C ASN A 151 16.91 -23.58 -2.20
N LEU A 152 16.78 -24.22 -1.04
CA LEU A 152 15.54 -24.28 -0.24
C LEU A 152 15.08 -22.94 0.41
N THR A 153 15.78 -21.83 0.21
CA THR A 153 15.66 -20.67 1.10
C THR A 153 14.48 -19.74 0.83
N SER A 154 13.78 -19.78 -0.31
CA SER A 154 12.49 -19.08 -0.49
C SER A 154 11.79 -19.50 -1.79
N ASN A 155 10.84 -20.43 -1.67
CA ASN A 155 10.00 -20.86 -2.80
C ASN A 155 8.71 -20.04 -2.97
N SER A 156 8.42 -19.10 -2.07
CA SER A 156 7.23 -18.26 -2.20
C SER A 156 7.39 -17.26 -3.35
N PHE A 157 6.32 -17.07 -4.12
CA PHE A 157 6.20 -16.01 -5.12
C PHE A 157 5.22 -14.91 -4.68
N LEU A 158 4.43 -15.17 -3.63
CA LEU A 158 3.50 -14.20 -3.06
C LEU A 158 4.24 -13.29 -2.09
N LEU A 159 3.74 -12.07 -1.94
CA LEU A 159 4.13 -11.20 -0.84
C LEU A 159 3.42 -11.64 0.42
N ASP A 160 4.12 -11.59 1.55
CA ASP A 160 3.57 -11.89 2.87
C ASP A 160 2.58 -10.79 3.31
N ASP A 161 1.49 -11.20 3.94
CA ASP A 161 0.40 -10.32 4.41
C ASP A 161 0.66 -9.73 5.82
N ASP A 162 1.89 -9.75 6.34
CA ASP A 162 2.19 -9.13 7.63
C ASP A 162 2.21 -7.60 7.51
N LEU A 163 1.01 -7.03 7.53
CA LEU A 163 0.72 -5.60 7.47
C LEU A 163 0.84 -4.94 8.84
N SER A 164 1.38 -5.64 9.85
CA SER A 164 1.67 -5.01 11.12
C SER A 164 2.66 -3.86 10.88
N ILE A 165 2.26 -2.65 11.24
CA ILE A 165 3.20 -1.53 11.28
C ILE A 165 3.76 -1.53 12.69
N PRO A 166 5.05 -1.88 12.88
CA PRO A 166 5.68 -1.66 14.16
C PRO A 166 5.82 -0.14 14.34
N PHE A 167 5.01 0.41 15.23
CA PHE A 167 5.32 1.66 15.90
C PHE A 167 5.53 1.37 17.37
N SER A 168 6.52 2.02 17.95
CA SER A 168 6.90 1.83 19.35
C SER A 168 5.97 2.61 20.28
N THR A 169 5.96 2.24 21.55
CA THR A 169 5.31 3.04 22.60
C THR A 169 5.92 4.44 22.72
N GLU A 170 7.20 4.59 22.35
CA GLU A 170 7.88 5.89 22.30
C GLU A 170 7.31 6.77 21.18
N ASP A 171 7.05 6.20 20.00
CA ASP A 171 6.45 6.93 18.89
C ASP A 171 5.05 7.45 19.23
N ILE A 172 4.28 6.66 19.99
CA ILE A 172 2.96 7.05 20.51
C ILE A 172 3.10 8.22 21.49
N TYR A 173 4.04 8.10 22.44
CA TYR A 173 4.27 9.13 23.45
C TYR A 173 4.67 10.47 22.82
N MET A 174 5.55 10.43 21.82
CA MET A 174 5.99 11.62 21.08
C MET A 174 4.89 12.22 20.19
N ALA A 175 3.93 11.41 19.73
CA ALA A 175 2.84 11.86 18.88
C ALA A 175 1.70 12.52 19.66
N ILE A 176 1.49 12.15 20.92
CA ILE A 176 0.42 12.70 21.77
C ILE A 176 0.93 14.00 22.41
N PRO A 177 0.25 15.14 22.21
CA PRO A 177 0.63 16.38 22.88
C PRO A 177 0.58 16.20 24.41
N PRO A 178 1.56 16.73 25.16
CA PRO A 178 1.48 16.72 26.62
C PRO A 178 0.23 17.49 27.06
N MET A 179 -0.68 16.82 27.76
CA MET A 179 -1.83 17.45 28.41
C MET A 179 -1.52 17.63 29.89
N ASP A 180 -1.73 18.84 30.42
CA ASP A 180 -1.82 19.04 31.86
C ASP A 180 -3.20 18.54 32.33
N PRO A 181 -3.27 17.56 33.24
CA PRO A 181 -4.55 17.10 33.81
C PRO A 181 -5.37 18.23 34.46
N SER A 182 -4.71 19.31 34.87
CA SER A 182 -5.33 20.50 35.49
C SER A 182 -6.11 21.36 34.49
N ASP A 183 -5.80 21.26 33.19
CA ASP A 183 -6.44 22.01 32.11
C ASP A 183 -7.69 21.31 31.55
N VAL A 184 -8.00 20.10 32.04
CA VAL A 184 -9.14 19.30 31.58
C VAL A 184 -10.36 19.59 32.43
N GLU A 185 -11.29 20.39 31.90
CA GLU A 185 -12.59 20.59 32.55
C GLU A 185 -13.44 19.31 32.52
N LEU A 186 -13.99 18.94 33.68
CA LEU A 186 -14.90 17.80 33.82
C LEU A 186 -16.18 18.03 33.00
N PRO A 187 -16.57 17.08 32.13
CA PRO A 187 -17.83 17.16 31.41
C PRO A 187 -19.04 17.33 32.36
N PRO A 188 -19.99 18.24 32.08
CA PRO A 188 -21.09 18.57 32.99
C PRO A 188 -21.96 17.37 33.39
N PHE A 189 -22.15 16.39 32.50
CA PHE A 189 -22.97 15.20 32.78
C PHE A 189 -22.37 14.30 33.88
N LEU A 190 -21.07 14.38 34.16
CA LEU A 190 -20.46 13.63 35.25
C LEU A 190 -20.95 14.11 36.61
N SER A 191 -21.36 15.38 36.73
CA SER A 191 -21.90 15.92 37.98
C SER A 191 -23.25 15.31 38.39
N GLU A 192 -23.93 14.64 37.46
CA GLU A 192 -25.22 13.97 37.68
C GLU A 192 -25.05 12.52 38.19
N HIS A 193 -23.83 11.99 38.17
CA HIS A 193 -23.54 10.61 38.58
C HIS A 193 -22.94 10.55 40.00
N PRO A 194 -23.68 10.01 41.00
CA PRO A 194 -23.20 9.96 42.39
C PRO A 194 -21.89 9.21 42.56
N SER A 195 -21.59 8.26 41.67
CA SER A 195 -20.37 7.45 41.69
C SER A 195 -19.10 8.21 41.31
N VAL A 196 -19.20 9.39 40.70
CA VAL A 196 -18.05 10.20 40.27
C VAL A 196 -17.96 11.56 40.97
N GLN A 197 -18.83 11.82 41.95
CA GLN A 197 -18.83 13.06 42.74
C GLN A 197 -17.48 13.33 43.43
N PHE A 198 -16.71 12.26 43.75
CA PHE A 198 -15.38 12.37 44.37
C PHE A 198 -14.35 13.10 43.49
N LEU A 199 -14.54 13.13 42.17
CA LEU A 199 -13.69 13.86 41.23
C LEU A 199 -13.92 15.38 41.28
N ILE A 200 -15.10 15.82 41.72
CA ILE A 200 -15.46 17.24 41.84
C ILE A 200 -15.03 17.78 43.22
N LEU A 201 -14.90 16.90 44.22
CA LEU A 201 -14.75 17.27 45.63
C LEU A 201 -13.32 17.55 46.11
N HIS A 202 -12.31 17.53 45.22
CA HIS A 202 -10.92 17.84 45.61
C HIS A 202 -10.21 18.84 44.69
N PRO A 203 -10.31 20.15 45.02
CA PRO A 203 -9.26 21.10 44.76
C PRO A 203 -8.64 21.54 46.11
N LYS A 204 -7.46 21.03 46.45
CA LYS A 204 -6.57 21.61 47.45
C LYS A 204 -5.14 21.56 46.95
#